data_AF-A0A970BEX0-F1
#
_entry.id   AF-A0A970BEX0-F1
#
_cell.length_a   1.000
_cell.length_b   1.000
_cell.length_c   1.000
_cell.angle_alpha   90.00
_cell.angle_beta   90.00
_cell.angle_gamma   90.00
#
_symmetry.space_group_name_H-M   'P 1'
#
loop_
_entity.id
_entity.type
_entity.pdbx_description
1 polymer ?
#
loop_
_entity_poly.entity_id
_entity_poly.type
_entity_poly.pdbx_seq_one_letter_code
_entity_poly.pdbx_strand_id
1 'polypeptide(L)'
;MQIELLPDNTSKLIILTAAFVSLSLFAVLRHISSKYFVDMLHASVSGKKFEQLYLDNNVIVIKSDWIFAIITIINFGLVSFEFFNYKQVSITNNLISDFAVILAFVVLFFLLKYVFSFIIGFSFIETEYIKKYFYNVLTIYRALAMISFPLIIAIPFLSDSYLIY
;
A
#
# COMPACT_ATOMS: atom_id res chain seq x y z
N MET A 1 47.02 -2.85 4.86
CA MET A 1 45.83 -2.39 5.60
C MET A 1 44.65 -2.53 4.65
N GLN A 2 43.92 -3.64 4.73
CA GLN A 2 42.66 -3.77 3.99
C GLN A 2 41.65 -2.89 4.70
N ILE A 3 41.17 -1.86 4.01
CA ILE A 3 40.01 -1.10 4.47
C ILE A 3 38.83 -2.03 4.21
N GLU A 4 38.35 -2.70 5.25
CA GLU A 4 37.04 -3.36 5.19
C GLU A 4 36.01 -2.25 4.98
N LEU A 5 35.50 -2.16 3.74
CA LEU A 5 34.36 -1.32 3.43
C LEU A 5 33.19 -1.84 4.27
N LEU A 6 32.68 -0.99 5.18
CA LEU A 6 31.46 -1.31 5.91
C LEU A 6 30.36 -1.70 4.89
N PRO A 7 29.58 -2.76 5.18
CA PRO A 7 28.47 -3.14 4.31
C PRO A 7 27.48 -1.97 4.20
N ASP A 8 27.12 -1.61 2.97
CA ASP A 8 26.11 -0.59 2.70
C ASP A 8 24.74 -1.10 3.18
N ASN A 9 24.31 -0.58 4.33
CA ASN A 9 23.04 -0.94 4.96
C ASN A 9 21.88 -0.03 4.55
N THR A 10 22.08 0.83 3.54
CA THR A 10 21.08 1.83 3.13
C THR A 10 19.77 1.18 2.67
N SER A 11 19.84 0.07 1.93
CA SER A 11 18.66 -0.69 1.49
C SER A 11 17.84 -1.20 2.68
N LYS A 12 18.49 -1.84 3.66
CA LYS A 12 17.86 -2.33 4.89
C LYS A 12 17.23 -1.19 5.69
N LEU A 13 17.90 -0.04 5.78
CA LEU A 13 17.38 1.12 6.49
C LEU A 13 16.13 1.68 5.81
N ILE A 14 16.10 1.76 4.47
CA ILE A 14 14.92 2.16 3.70
C ILE A 14 13.75 1.20 3.98
N ILE A 15 14.01 -0.11 3.88
CA ILE A 15 13.00 -1.16 4.09
C ILE A 15 12.39 -1.06 5.48
N LEU A 16 13.24 -1.01 6.52
CA LEU A 16 12.80 -0.94 7.92
C LEU A 16 12.02 0.35 8.19
N THR A 17 12.50 1.49 7.67
CA THR A 17 11.85 2.79 7.87
C THR A 17 10.47 2.80 7.22
N ALA A 18 10.35 2.38 5.96
CA ALA A 18 9.07 2.36 5.28
C ALA A 18 8.10 1.31 5.87
N ALA A 19 8.60 0.16 6.32
CA ALA A 19 7.79 -0.83 7.04
C ALA A 19 7.25 -0.26 8.36
N PHE A 20 8.09 0.45 9.11
CA PHE A 20 7.68 1.12 10.35
C PHE A 20 6.61 2.20 10.09
N VAL A 21 6.76 2.99 9.02
CA VAL A 21 5.73 3.97 8.60
C VAL A 21 4.41 3.27 8.26
N SER A 22 4.45 2.17 7.51
CA SER A 22 3.25 1.39 7.16
C SER A 22 2.53 0.82 8.39
N LEU A 23 3.28 0.24 9.33
CA LEU A 23 2.74 -0.27 10.59
C LEU A 23 2.17 0.85 11.48
N SER A 24 2.83 2.02 11.49
CA SER A 24 2.35 3.20 12.22
C SER A 24 1.02 3.71 11.65
N LEU A 25 0.89 3.77 10.32
CA LEU A 25 -0.36 4.11 9.65
C LEU A 25 -1.47 3.11 9.96
N PHE A 26 -1.15 1.81 10.05
CA PHE A 26 -2.10 0.78 10.47
C PHE A 26 -2.58 0.98 11.91
N ALA A 27 -1.69 1.38 12.82
CA ALA A 27 -2.05 1.72 14.19
C ALA A 27 -2.97 2.95 14.25
N VAL A 28 -2.69 3.98 13.46
CA VAL A 28 -3.55 5.17 13.31
C VAL A 28 -4.92 4.80 12.79
N LEU A 29 -4.99 3.93 11.77
CA LEU A 29 -6.24 3.40 11.22
C LEU A 29 -7.06 2.69 12.31
N ARG A 30 -6.42 1.83 13.12
CA ARG A 30 -7.08 1.17 14.26
C ARG A 30 -7.58 2.17 15.29
N HIS A 31 -6.86 3.26 15.54
CA HIS A 31 -7.28 4.28 16.50
C HIS A 31 -8.50 5.07 16.00
N ILE A 32 -8.44 5.58 14.76
CA ILE A 32 -9.52 6.38 14.14
C ILE A 32 -10.79 5.54 13.99
N SER A 33 -10.64 4.26 13.66
CA SER A 33 -11.77 3.37 13.37
C SER A 33 -12.07 2.41 14.51
N SER A 34 -11.58 2.66 15.74
CA SER A 34 -11.61 1.70 16.86
C SER A 34 -12.94 0.97 17.06
N LYS A 35 -14.07 1.68 16.98
CA LYS A 35 -15.43 1.11 17.11
C LYS A 35 -15.88 0.27 15.90
N TYR A 36 -15.43 0.62 14.70
CA TYR A 36 -15.87 0.04 13.42
C TYR A 36 -14.78 -0.77 12.70
N PHE A 37 -13.61 -0.92 13.32
CA PHE A 37 -12.42 -1.48 12.70
C PHE A 37 -12.69 -2.92 12.26
N VAL A 38 -13.31 -3.71 13.13
CA VAL A 38 -13.70 -5.10 12.83
C VAL A 38 -14.69 -5.13 11.66
N ASP A 39 -15.72 -4.29 11.69
CA ASP A 39 -16.69 -4.23 10.59
C ASP A 39 -16.05 -3.80 9.27
N MET A 40 -15.07 -2.90 9.31
CA MET A 40 -14.26 -2.51 8.16
C MET A 40 -13.41 -3.65 7.62
N LEU A 41 -12.82 -4.47 8.48
CA LEU A 41 -12.10 -5.68 8.08
C LEU A 41 -13.04 -6.65 7.37
N HIS A 42 -14.22 -6.91 7.94
CA HIS A 42 -15.23 -7.76 7.31
C HIS A 42 -15.77 -7.18 6.00
N ALA A 43 -15.87 -5.85 5.88
CA ALA A 43 -16.26 -5.18 4.64
C ALA A 43 -15.23 -5.35 3.51
N SER A 44 -13.96 -5.61 3.84
CA SER A 44 -12.92 -5.93 2.84
C SER A 44 -13.22 -7.20 2.03
N VAL A 45 -14.03 -8.10 2.59
CA VAL A 45 -14.42 -9.38 1.95
C VAL A 45 -15.90 -9.44 1.60
N SER A 46 -16.68 -8.38 1.91
CA SER A 46 -18.13 -8.35 1.70
C SER A 46 -18.60 -6.98 1.23
N GLY A 47 -18.90 -6.87 -0.07
CA GLY A 47 -19.42 -5.64 -0.67
C GLY A 47 -20.74 -5.15 -0.04
N LYS A 48 -21.62 -6.06 0.40
CA LYS A 48 -22.88 -5.70 1.09
C LYS A 48 -22.62 -5.00 2.43
N LYS A 49 -21.66 -5.51 3.22
CA LYS A 49 -21.28 -4.86 4.49
C LYS A 49 -20.59 -3.51 4.24
N PHE A 50 -19.78 -3.41 3.18
CA PHE A 50 -19.15 -2.15 2.79
C PHE A 50 -20.18 -1.08 2.47
N GLU A 51 -21.18 -1.43 1.65
CA GLU A 51 -22.26 -0.51 1.26
C GLU A 51 -23.04 -0.02 2.48
N GLN A 52 -23.39 -0.92 3.40
CA GLN A 52 -24.06 -0.57 4.65
C GLN A 52 -23.22 0.38 5.52
N LEU A 53 -21.93 0.07 5.72
CA LEU A 53 -21.00 0.94 6.46
C LEU A 53 -20.84 2.32 5.82
N TYR A 54 -20.82 2.39 4.49
CA TYR A 54 -20.67 3.64 3.77
C TYR A 54 -21.91 4.53 3.92
N LEU A 55 -23.11 3.94 3.86
CA LEU A 55 -24.37 4.65 4.11
C LEU A 55 -24.47 5.16 5.56
N ASP A 56 -24.05 4.35 6.53
CA ASP A 56 -24.20 4.66 7.95
C ASP A 56 -23.11 5.62 8.49
N ASN A 57 -21.86 5.54 7.99
CA ASN A 57 -20.71 6.25 8.57
C ASN A 57 -19.70 6.74 7.51
N ASN A 58 -20.20 7.39 6.46
CA ASN A 58 -19.45 7.82 5.29
C ASN A 58 -18.08 8.50 5.60
N VAL A 59 -18.04 9.44 6.56
CA VAL A 59 -16.82 10.23 6.85
C VAL A 59 -15.68 9.35 7.41
N ILE A 60 -15.97 8.44 8.34
CA ILE A 60 -14.94 7.57 8.95
C ILE A 60 -14.47 6.53 7.92
N VAL A 61 -15.40 6.03 7.09
CA VAL A 61 -15.11 5.08 6.02
C VAL A 61 -14.20 5.69 4.96
N ILE A 62 -14.53 6.89 4.46
CA ILE A 62 -13.69 7.62 3.51
C ILE A 62 -12.29 7.87 4.10
N LYS A 63 -12.18 8.38 5.33
CA LYS A 63 -10.88 8.64 5.97
C LYS A 63 -10.03 7.38 6.07
N SER A 64 -10.66 6.26 6.42
CA SER A 64 -9.98 4.96 6.53
C SER A 64 -9.50 4.45 5.18
N ASP A 65 -10.33 4.60 4.14
CA ASP A 65 -9.97 4.17 2.78
C ASP A 65 -8.79 4.96 2.20
N TRP A 66 -8.70 6.25 2.51
CA TRP A 66 -7.50 7.03 2.19
C TRP A 66 -6.24 6.50 2.87
N ILE A 67 -6.32 6.15 4.16
CA ILE A 67 -5.19 5.57 4.90
C ILE A 67 -4.84 4.20 4.32
N PHE A 68 -5.82 3.36 3.99
CA PHE A 68 -5.59 2.07 3.32
C PHE A 68 -4.93 2.23 1.93
N ALA A 69 -5.31 3.26 1.17
CA ALA A 69 -4.67 3.55 -0.11
C ALA A 69 -3.19 3.97 0.07
N ILE A 70 -2.90 4.83 1.04
CA ILE A 70 -1.52 5.24 1.37
C ILE A 70 -0.69 4.02 1.80
N ILE A 71 -1.23 3.18 2.68
CA ILE A 71 -0.62 1.91 3.09
C ILE A 71 -0.32 1.07 1.84
N THR A 72 -1.29 0.89 0.95
CA THR A 72 -1.11 0.10 -0.28
C THR A 72 0.03 0.64 -1.14
N ILE A 73 0.14 1.95 -1.30
CA ILE A 73 1.22 2.59 -2.09
C ILE A 73 2.59 2.31 -1.48
N ILE A 74 2.74 2.55 -0.16
CA ILE A 74 4.00 2.30 0.55
C ILE A 74 4.37 0.81 0.45
N ASN A 75 3.38 -0.04 0.63
CA ASN A 75 3.52 -1.49 0.64
C ASN A 75 3.98 -2.04 -0.72
N PHE A 76 3.32 -1.63 -1.81
CA PHE A 76 3.73 -1.99 -3.16
C PHE A 76 5.08 -1.38 -3.54
N GLY A 77 5.37 -0.16 -3.09
CA GLY A 77 6.67 0.48 -3.29
C GLY A 77 7.80 -0.31 -2.64
N LEU A 78 7.62 -0.75 -1.40
CA LEU A 78 8.55 -1.62 -0.67
C LEU A 78 8.79 -2.95 -1.38
N VAL A 79 7.73 -3.66 -1.75
CA VAL A 79 7.83 -4.95 -2.47
C VAL A 79 8.58 -4.76 -3.80
N SER A 80 8.27 -3.70 -4.53
CA SER A 80 8.92 -3.41 -5.82
C SER A 80 10.39 -3.05 -5.64
N PHE A 81 10.72 -2.22 -4.65
CA PHE A 81 12.10 -1.87 -4.32
C PHE A 81 12.93 -3.10 -3.94
N GLU A 82 12.39 -3.97 -3.09
CA GLU A 82 13.06 -5.22 -2.73
C GLU A 82 13.28 -6.12 -3.96
N PHE A 83 12.29 -6.21 -4.85
CA PHE A 83 12.43 -6.96 -6.09
C PHE A 83 13.52 -6.39 -7.01
N PHE A 84 13.63 -5.07 -7.13
CA PHE A 84 14.68 -4.41 -7.92
C PHE A 84 16.06 -4.63 -7.31
N ASN A 85 16.21 -4.51 -5.99
CA ASN A 85 17.46 -4.81 -5.28
C ASN A 85 17.85 -6.27 -5.45
N TYR A 86 16.89 -7.20 -5.31
CA TYR A 86 17.14 -8.63 -5.53
C TYR A 86 17.62 -8.93 -6.96
N LYS A 87 17.08 -8.21 -7.95
CA LYS A 87 17.51 -8.33 -9.36
C LYS A 87 18.72 -7.47 -9.71
N GLN A 88 19.30 -6.75 -8.75
CA GLN A 88 20.44 -5.84 -8.95
C GLN A 88 20.18 -4.79 -10.05
N VAL A 89 18.93 -4.34 -10.18
CA VAL A 89 18.53 -3.32 -11.15
C VAL A 89 18.68 -1.95 -10.51
N SER A 90 19.65 -1.16 -11.00
CA SER A 90 19.84 0.25 -10.63
C SER A 90 19.15 1.16 -11.64
N ILE A 91 18.42 2.17 -11.16
CA ILE A 91 17.78 3.19 -12.01
C ILE A 91 18.66 4.46 -12.04
N THR A 92 19.10 4.92 -10.87
CA THR A 92 19.82 6.19 -10.67
C THR A 92 21.18 6.03 -9.98
N ASN A 93 21.59 4.80 -9.65
CA ASN A 93 22.80 4.48 -8.88
C ASN A 93 22.80 5.06 -7.44
N ASN A 94 21.62 5.36 -6.91
CA ASN A 94 21.43 5.82 -5.54
C ASN A 94 20.16 5.18 -4.98
N LEU A 95 20.29 4.36 -3.93
CA LEU A 95 19.19 3.56 -3.39
C LEU A 95 18.00 4.39 -2.89
N ILE A 96 18.26 5.59 -2.35
CA ILE A 96 17.19 6.49 -1.87
C ILE A 96 16.42 7.06 -3.06
N SER A 97 17.14 7.50 -4.10
CA SER A 97 16.56 8.00 -5.34
C SER A 97 15.80 6.89 -6.08
N ASP A 98 16.35 5.67 -6.13
CA ASP A 98 15.70 4.50 -6.73
C ASP A 98 14.39 4.17 -6.02
N PHE A 99 14.38 4.19 -4.67
CA PHE A 99 13.15 4.01 -3.89
C PHE A 99 12.12 5.11 -4.17
N ALA A 100 12.55 6.38 -4.24
CA ALA A 100 11.65 7.50 -4.53
C ALA A 100 11.05 7.41 -5.95
N VAL A 101 11.84 7.02 -6.94
CA VAL A 101 11.38 6.79 -8.33
C VAL A 101 10.36 5.65 -8.38
N ILE A 102 10.65 4.52 -7.73
CA ILE A 102 9.72 3.38 -7.65
C ILE A 102 8.41 3.82 -6.99
N LEU A 103 8.49 4.55 -5.87
CA LEU A 103 7.30 5.04 -5.18
C LEU A 103 6.48 6.01 -6.05
N ALA A 104 7.13 6.89 -6.80
CA ALA A 104 6.47 7.77 -7.77
C ALA A 104 5.76 6.98 -8.88
N PHE A 105 6.39 5.94 -9.42
CA PHE A 105 5.75 5.06 -10.41
C PHE A 105 4.54 4.32 -9.83
N VAL A 106 4.62 3.83 -8.60
CA VAL A 106 3.49 3.18 -7.91
C VAL A 106 2.34 4.16 -7.70
N VAL A 107 2.63 5.38 -7.23
CA VAL A 107 1.62 6.45 -7.10
C VAL A 107 0.98 6.75 -8.44
N LEU A 108 1.78 6.92 -9.50
CA LEU A 108 1.28 7.20 -10.84
C LEU A 108 0.38 6.07 -11.36
N PHE A 109 0.77 4.81 -11.14
CA PHE A 109 -0.03 3.65 -11.51
C PHE A 109 -1.41 3.66 -10.83
N PHE A 110 -1.46 3.90 -9.52
CA PHE A 110 -2.74 3.98 -8.79
C PHE A 110 -3.56 5.22 -9.18
N LEU A 111 -2.92 6.35 -9.47
CA LEU A 111 -3.58 7.56 -9.92
C LEU A 111 -4.20 7.38 -11.32
N LEU A 112 -3.47 6.77 -12.25
CA LEU A 112 -4.01 6.40 -13.57
C LEU A 112 -5.19 5.45 -13.42
N LYS A 113 -5.08 4.42 -12.58
CA LYS A 113 -6.18 3.49 -12.30
C LYS A 113 -7.41 4.21 -11.74
N TYR A 114 -7.22 5.19 -10.86
CA TYR A 114 -8.31 6.04 -10.35
C TYR A 114 -8.96 6.87 -11.46
N VAL A 115 -8.16 7.53 -12.31
CA VAL A 115 -8.68 8.31 -13.45
C VAL A 115 -9.46 7.43 -14.42
N PHE A 116 -8.94 6.25 -14.79
CA PHE A 116 -9.67 5.31 -15.64
C PHE A 116 -10.98 4.84 -14.99
N SER A 117 -10.94 4.53 -13.69
CA SER A 117 -12.14 4.16 -12.93
C SER A 117 -13.21 5.25 -12.96
N PHE A 118 -12.79 6.51 -12.88
CA PHE A 118 -13.66 7.67 -12.95
C PHE A 118 -14.25 7.91 -14.35
N ILE A 119 -13.44 7.78 -15.40
CA ILE A 119 -13.90 7.90 -16.80
C ILE A 119 -14.91 6.80 -17.13
N ILE A 120 -14.61 5.55 -16.74
CA ILE A 120 -15.52 4.41 -16.93
C ILE A 120 -16.80 4.64 -16.14
N GLY A 121 -16.70 5.08 -14.88
CA GLY A 121 -17.85 5.44 -14.06
C GLY A 121 -18.75 6.46 -14.75
N PHE A 122 -18.19 7.57 -15.22
CA PHE A 122 -18.94 8.60 -15.94
C PHE A 122 -19.65 8.12 -17.22
N SER A 123 -19.14 7.06 -17.85
CA SER A 123 -19.75 6.47 -19.05
C SER A 123 -21.08 5.77 -18.74
N PHE A 124 -21.34 5.42 -17.48
CA PHE A 124 -22.63 4.91 -17.02
C PHE A 124 -23.47 6.08 -16.50
N ILE A 125 -24.53 6.45 -17.23
CA ILE A 125 -25.39 7.62 -16.95
C ILE A 125 -26.10 7.54 -15.58
N GLU A 126 -26.20 6.35 -15.00
CA GLU A 126 -26.93 6.11 -13.76
C GLU A 126 -26.02 6.23 -12.52
N THR A 127 -26.31 7.25 -11.70
CA THR A 127 -25.55 7.61 -10.50
C THR A 127 -25.39 6.48 -9.46
N GLU A 128 -26.28 5.50 -9.44
CA GLU A 128 -26.22 4.35 -8.53
C GLU A 128 -25.13 3.34 -8.92
N TYR A 129 -25.01 3.04 -10.21
CA TYR A 129 -23.95 2.15 -10.72
C TYR A 129 -22.56 2.75 -10.55
N ILE A 130 -22.43 4.08 -10.69
CA ILE A 130 -21.19 4.82 -10.42
C ILE A 130 -20.76 4.61 -8.96
N LYS A 131 -21.66 4.86 -8.01
CA LYS A 131 -21.36 4.70 -6.58
C LYS A 131 -20.92 3.27 -6.25
N LYS A 132 -21.65 2.27 -6.77
CA LYS A 132 -21.33 0.86 -6.55
C LYS A 132 -19.99 0.44 -7.15
N TYR A 133 -19.64 0.97 -8.33
CA TYR A 133 -18.34 0.72 -8.94
C TYR A 133 -17.20 1.30 -8.09
N PHE A 134 -17.33 2.55 -7.63
CA PHE A 134 -16.35 3.17 -6.73
C PHE A 134 -16.19 2.40 -5.41
N TYR A 135 -17.28 1.92 -4.82
CA TYR A 135 -17.22 1.09 -3.61
C TYR A 135 -16.44 -0.21 -3.81
N ASN A 136 -16.62 -0.88 -4.95
CA ASN A 136 -15.86 -2.09 -5.27
C ASN A 136 -14.36 -1.79 -5.44
N VAL A 137 -14.01 -0.68 -6.09
CA VAL A 137 -12.61 -0.25 -6.26
C VAL A 137 -11.95 0.03 -4.90
N LEU A 138 -12.64 0.75 -4.00
CA LEU A 138 -12.13 1.03 -2.65
C LEU A 138 -11.99 -0.25 -1.80
N THR A 139 -12.94 -1.17 -1.93
CA THR A 139 -12.87 -2.48 -1.26
C THR A 139 -11.64 -3.28 -1.69
N ILE A 140 -11.29 -3.25 -2.99
CA ILE A 140 -10.09 -3.91 -3.51
C ILE A 140 -8.82 -3.28 -2.92
N TYR A 141 -8.71 -1.95 -2.83
CA TYR A 141 -7.54 -1.32 -2.20
C TYR A 141 -7.41 -1.68 -0.73
N ARG A 142 -8.52 -1.70 0.00
CA ARG A 142 -8.54 -2.16 1.38
C ARG A 142 -8.04 -3.59 1.52
N ALA A 143 -8.53 -4.51 0.69
CA ALA A 143 -8.09 -5.90 0.69
C ALA A 143 -6.59 -6.05 0.36
N LEU A 144 -6.08 -5.31 -0.64
CA LEU A 144 -4.66 -5.30 -1.01
C LEU A 144 -3.78 -4.76 0.13
N ALA A 145 -4.20 -3.71 0.83
CA ALA A 145 -3.51 -3.20 2.00
C ALA A 145 -3.40 -4.27 3.10
N MET A 146 -4.50 -4.98 3.38
CA MET A 146 -4.52 -6.02 4.42
C MET A 146 -3.65 -7.23 4.05
N ILE A 147 -3.69 -7.68 2.80
CA ILE A 147 -2.90 -8.83 2.32
C ILE A 147 -1.41 -8.51 2.24
N SER A 148 -1.03 -7.24 2.07
CA SER A 148 0.37 -6.84 1.96
C SER A 148 1.10 -6.72 3.29
N PHE A 149 0.40 -6.65 4.43
CA PHE A 149 1.05 -6.60 5.75
C PHE A 149 1.92 -7.83 6.08
N PRO A 150 1.43 -9.08 5.90
CA PRO A 150 2.27 -10.26 6.06
C PRO A 150 3.53 -10.23 5.19
N LEU A 151 3.41 -9.75 3.95
CA LEU A 151 4.55 -9.64 3.02
C LEU A 151 5.60 -8.66 3.56
N ILE A 152 5.20 -7.50 4.06
CA ILE A 152 6.15 -6.47 4.54
C ILE A 152 6.81 -6.85 5.85
N ILE A 153 6.11 -7.56 6.70
CA ILE A 153 6.73 -8.13 7.91
C ILE A 153 7.79 -9.15 7.51
N ALA A 154 7.60 -9.91 6.42
CA ALA A 154 8.54 -10.92 5.95
C ALA A 154 9.73 -10.34 5.16
N ILE A 155 9.56 -9.23 4.42
CA ILE A 155 10.58 -8.64 3.54
C ILE A 155 11.95 -8.44 4.22
N PRO A 156 12.05 -7.83 5.42
CA PRO A 156 13.34 -7.64 6.09
C PRO A 156 14.12 -8.94 6.29
N PHE A 157 13.41 -10.04 6.58
CA PHE A 157 14.00 -11.36 6.83
C PHE A 157 14.40 -12.10 5.54
N LEU A 158 13.82 -11.73 4.40
CA LEU A 158 14.24 -12.29 3.10
C LEU A 158 15.60 -11.72 2.67
N SER A 159 15.87 -10.45 2.99
CA SER A 159 17.12 -9.77 2.60
C SER A 159 18.38 -10.37 3.25
N ASP A 160 18.27 -10.91 4.48
CA ASP A 160 19.41 -11.48 5.21
C ASP A 160 19.92 -12.82 4.65
N SER A 161 19.06 -13.53 3.91
CA SER A 161 19.39 -14.85 3.33
C SER A 161 20.40 -14.77 2.17
N TYR A 162 20.58 -13.58 1.59
CA TYR A 162 21.42 -13.36 0.40
C TYR A 162 22.86 -12.96 0.71
N LEU A 163 23.22 -12.80 1.98
CA LEU A 163 24.60 -12.53 2.42
C LEU A 163 25.42 -13.80 2.69
N ILE A 164 24.87 -15.00 2.46
CA ILE A 164 25.52 -16.29 2.77
C ILE A 164 26.02 -17.04 1.51
N TYR A 165 25.89 -16.47 0.31
CA TYR A 165 26.42 -17.09 -0.92
C TYR A 165 27.35 -16.17 -1.71
#